data_AF-E3NVK3-F1
#
_entry.id   AF-E3NVK3-F1
#
_cell.length_a   1.000
_cell.length_b   1.000
_cell.length_c   1.000
_cell.angle_alpha   90.00
_cell.angle_beta   90.00
_cell.angle_gamma   90.00
#
_symmetry.space_group_name_H-M   'P 1'
#
loop_
_entity.id
_entity.type
_entity.pdbx_description
1 polymer ?
#
loop_
_entity_poly.entity_id
_entity_poly.type
_entity_poly.pdbx_seq_one_letter_code
_entity_poly.pdbx_strand_id
1 'polypeptide(L)'
;MAGKENYPLRSTETMSMITSNELKLCTQLMMKIAEMLLKFDANHMRPSFDPLPILKEISVTLERATESFIRNDPDPLDDRHPHRTHPDSALGNILKIIFKNDDFMTKV
;
A
#
# COMPACT_ATOMS: atom_id res chain seq x y z
N MET A 1 -34.83 -6.76 -31.21
CA MET A 1 -34.86 -7.08 -29.77
C MET A 1 -33.41 -7.19 -29.32
N ALA A 2 -32.95 -6.23 -28.52
CA ALA A 2 -31.54 -6.04 -28.17
C ALA A 2 -31.01 -7.25 -27.40
N GLY A 3 -29.90 -7.82 -27.88
CA GLY A 3 -29.16 -8.86 -27.17
C GLY A 3 -28.64 -8.29 -25.86
N LYS A 4 -28.91 -8.98 -24.75
CA LYS A 4 -28.27 -8.67 -23.47
C LYS A 4 -26.81 -9.08 -23.59
N GLU A 5 -25.95 -8.12 -23.92
CA GLU A 5 -24.50 -8.27 -23.73
C GLU A 5 -24.25 -8.33 -22.22
N ASN A 6 -23.97 -9.55 -21.74
CA ASN A 6 -23.54 -9.76 -20.37
C ASN A 6 -22.12 -9.20 -20.25
N TYR A 7 -21.99 -7.98 -19.74
CA TYR A 7 -20.69 -7.48 -19.31
C TYR A 7 -20.17 -8.38 -18.17
N PRO A 8 -18.96 -8.93 -18.27
CA PRO A 8 -18.39 -9.70 -17.17
C PRO A 8 -18.20 -8.79 -15.96
N LEU A 9 -18.92 -9.10 -14.87
CA LEU A 9 -18.73 -8.47 -13.55
C LEU A 9 -17.45 -9.01 -12.88
N ARG A 10 -16.31 -8.78 -13.52
CA ARG A 10 -14.98 -8.71 -12.92
C ARG A 10 -14.10 -7.90 -13.86
N SER A 11 -13.86 -6.65 -13.51
CA SER A 11 -12.94 -5.74 -14.19
C SER A 11 -11.46 -6.10 -13.96
N THR A 12 -11.12 -7.39 -13.95
CA THR A 12 -9.72 -7.84 -13.83
C THR A 12 -9.10 -8.22 -15.19
N GLU A 13 -9.87 -8.18 -16.28
CA GLU A 13 -9.39 -8.63 -17.60
C GLU A 13 -8.65 -7.54 -18.41
N THR A 14 -8.55 -6.30 -17.93
CA THR A 14 -7.86 -5.19 -18.63
C THR A 14 -6.61 -4.66 -17.94
N MET A 15 -6.20 -5.20 -16.79
CA MET A 15 -4.97 -4.73 -16.14
C MET A 15 -3.77 -5.53 -16.61
N SER A 16 -2.70 -4.84 -16.99
CA SER A 16 -1.39 -5.44 -17.22
C SER A 16 -0.99 -6.25 -15.98
N MET A 17 -0.83 -7.56 -16.13
CA MET A 17 -0.29 -8.42 -15.08
C MET A 17 1.00 -7.79 -14.56
N ILE A 18 1.02 -7.42 -13.27
CA ILE A 18 2.22 -6.91 -12.60
C ILE A 18 3.39 -7.84 -12.93
N THR A 19 4.49 -7.25 -13.41
CA THR A 19 5.65 -8.04 -13.82
C THR A 19 6.26 -8.72 -12.59
N SER A 20 6.86 -9.89 -12.73
CA SER A 20 7.54 -10.60 -11.62
C SER A 20 8.55 -9.70 -10.86
N ASN A 21 9.18 -8.76 -11.56
CA ASN A 21 10.08 -7.77 -10.97
C ASN A 21 9.36 -6.74 -10.09
N GLU A 22 8.20 -6.28 -10.51
CA GLU A 22 7.38 -5.33 -9.76
C GLU A 22 6.80 -6.00 -8.52
N LEU A 23 6.36 -7.26 -8.61
CA LEU A 23 5.90 -8.04 -7.46
C LEU A 23 7.04 -8.23 -6.43
N LYS A 24 8.26 -8.50 -6.91
CA LYS A 24 9.44 -8.60 -6.05
C LYS A 24 9.75 -7.27 -5.37
N LEU A 25 9.66 -6.15 -6.09
CA LEU A 25 9.83 -4.82 -5.54
C LEU A 25 8.76 -4.50 -4.48
N CYS A 26 7.49 -4.82 -4.76
CA CYS A 26 6.39 -4.67 -3.79
C CYS A 26 6.71 -5.42 -2.50
N THR A 27 7.21 -6.66 -2.62
CA THR A 27 7.59 -7.49 -1.47
C THR A 27 8.73 -6.87 -0.67
N GLN A 28 9.75 -6.33 -1.33
CA GLN A 28 10.86 -5.65 -0.66
C GLN A 28 10.40 -4.39 0.08
N LEU A 29 9.53 -3.57 -0.52
CA LEU A 29 8.97 -2.38 0.13
C LEU A 29 8.11 -2.74 1.35
N MET A 30 7.30 -3.80 1.25
CA MET A 30 6.54 -4.31 2.38
C MET A 30 7.44 -4.74 3.55
N MET A 31 8.49 -5.52 3.28
CA MET A 31 9.43 -5.94 4.31
C MET A 31 10.15 -4.75 4.95
N LYS A 32 10.54 -3.76 4.14
CA LYS A 32 11.16 -2.52 4.64
C LYS A 32 10.25 -1.77 5.62
N ILE A 33 8.97 -1.60 5.27
CA ILE A 33 7.99 -0.94 6.15
C ILE A 33 7.76 -1.75 7.42
N ALA A 34 7.64 -3.07 7.32
CA ALA A 34 7.46 -3.94 8.48
C ALA A 34 8.65 -3.83 9.46
N GLU A 35 9.89 -3.77 8.94
CA GLU A 35 11.08 -3.58 9.77
C GLU A 35 11.11 -2.19 10.45
N MET A 36 10.68 -1.15 9.74
CA MET A 36 10.59 0.21 10.27
C MET A 36 9.57 0.32 11.40
N LEU A 37 8.41 -0.30 11.22
CA LEU A 37 7.37 -0.38 12.25
C LEU A 37 7.88 -1.15 13.47
N LEU A 38 8.53 -2.30 13.29
CA LEU A 38 9.12 -3.05 14.39
C LEU A 38 10.17 -2.22 15.18
N LYS A 39 10.98 -1.42 14.47
CA LYS A 39 11.94 -0.50 15.09
C LYS A 39 11.24 0.62 15.87
N PHE A 40 10.14 1.15 15.35
CA PHE A 40 9.32 2.12 16.05
C PHE A 40 8.73 1.51 17.32
N ASP A 41 8.06 0.36 17.22
CA ASP A 41 7.42 -0.32 18.36
C ASP A 41 8.42 -0.60 19.48
N ALA A 42 9.65 -1.02 19.15
CA ALA A 42 10.68 -1.31 20.13
C ALA A 42 11.26 -0.09 20.88
N ASN A 43 11.15 1.12 20.30
CA ASN A 43 11.88 2.30 20.80
C ASN A 43 11.01 3.52 21.10
N HIS A 44 9.78 3.62 20.59
CA HIS A 44 8.94 4.81 20.70
C HIS A 44 8.62 5.25 22.14
N MET A 45 8.65 4.34 23.10
CA MET A 45 8.47 4.63 24.52
C MET A 45 9.72 5.22 25.21
N ARG A 46 10.87 5.28 24.52
CA ARG A 46 12.12 5.80 25.10
C ARG A 46 12.18 7.32 24.91
N PRO A 47 12.49 8.11 25.96
CA PRO A 47 12.51 9.58 25.87
C PRO A 47 13.62 10.14 24.96
N SER A 48 14.65 9.34 24.66
CA SER A 48 15.75 9.70 23.74
C SER A 48 15.52 9.24 22.31
N PHE A 49 14.37 8.64 22.00
CA PHE A 49 14.08 8.14 20.67
C PHE A 49 13.57 9.26 19.77
N ASP A 50 14.22 9.46 18.64
CA ASP A 50 13.76 10.35 17.59
C ASP A 50 12.96 9.56 16.54
N PRO A 51 11.63 9.74 16.44
CA PRO A 51 10.82 9.05 15.45
C PRO A 51 10.96 9.66 14.05
N LEU A 52 11.50 10.88 13.91
CA LEU A 52 11.52 11.64 12.66
C LEU A 52 12.20 10.90 11.50
N PRO A 53 13.35 10.21 11.68
CA PRO A 53 13.99 9.47 10.59
C PRO A 53 13.13 8.31 10.08
N ILE A 54 12.44 7.60 10.98
CA ILE A 54 11.56 6.49 10.61
C ILE A 54 10.34 7.02 9.85
N LEU A 55 9.70 8.06 10.37
CA LEU A 55 8.54 8.69 9.71
C LEU A 55 8.90 9.18 8.31
N LYS A 56 10.04 9.85 8.16
CA LYS A 56 10.51 10.33 6.86
C LYS A 56 10.69 9.20 5.85
N GLU A 57 11.28 8.09 6.27
CA GLU A 57 11.47 6.93 5.39
C GLU A 57 10.16 6.23 5.01
N ILE A 58 9.21 6.13 5.95
CA ILE A 58 7.87 5.62 5.69
C ILE A 58 7.14 6.52 4.69
N SER A 59 7.20 7.85 4.87
CA SER A 59 6.61 8.83 3.95
C SER A 59 7.16 8.70 2.54
N VAL A 60 8.49 8.67 2.37
CA VAL A 60 9.12 8.50 1.05
C VAL A 60 8.71 7.19 0.38
N THR A 61 8.56 6.12 1.17
CA THR A 61 8.12 4.82 0.65
C THR A 61 6.66 4.84 0.22
N LEU A 62 5.78 5.49 0.99
CA LEU A 62 4.37 5.68 0.66
C LEU A 62 4.17 6.55 -0.58
N GLU A 63 4.92 7.65 -0.71
CA GLU A 63 4.86 8.52 -1.88
C GLU A 63 5.20 7.76 -3.16
N ARG A 64 6.28 6.97 -3.16
CA ARG A 64 6.66 6.14 -4.31
C ARG A 64 5.61 5.09 -4.66
N ALA A 65 5.03 4.46 -3.65
CA ALA A 65 3.95 3.49 -3.85
C ALA A 65 2.69 4.16 -4.42
N THR A 66 2.40 5.39 -3.98
CA THR A 66 1.27 6.20 -4.46
C THR A 66 1.48 6.66 -5.89
N GLU A 67 2.67 7.13 -6.25
CA GLU A 67 3.00 7.50 -7.62
C GLU A 67 2.85 6.32 -8.58
N SER A 68 3.36 5.14 -8.18
CA SER A 68 3.20 3.90 -8.94
C SER A 68 1.73 3.51 -9.09
N PHE A 69 0.94 3.66 -8.02
CA PHE A 69 -0.49 3.38 -8.06
C PHE A 69 -1.25 4.32 -9.01
N ILE A 70 -1.01 5.64 -8.94
CA ILE A 70 -1.64 6.64 -9.81
C ILE A 70 -1.25 6.42 -11.28
N ARG A 71 0.00 6.00 -11.54
CA ARG A 71 0.47 5.70 -12.90
C ARG A 71 -0.29 4.55 -13.56
N ASN A 72 -0.87 3.65 -12.77
CA ASN A 72 -1.70 2.56 -13.26
C ASN A 72 -3.15 2.99 -13.61
N ASP A 73 -3.41 4.29 -13.63
CA ASP A 73 -4.71 4.91 -13.98
C ASP A 73 -5.88 4.34 -13.16
N PRO A 74 -5.81 4.40 -11.81
CA PRO A 74 -6.90 3.94 -10.97
C PRO A 74 -8.11 4.87 -11.16
N ASP A 75 -9.32 4.30 -11.09
CA ASP A 75 -10.55 5.07 -11.27
C ASP A 75 -10.63 6.20 -10.23
N PRO A 76 -10.65 7.49 -10.65
CA PRO A 76 -10.67 8.63 -9.73
C PRO A 76 -11.97 8.76 -8.93
N LEU A 77 -13.03 8.06 -9.33
CA LEU A 77 -14.31 8.00 -8.60
C LEU A 77 -14.39 6.81 -7.63
N ASP A 78 -13.35 5.99 -7.57
CA ASP A 78 -13.32 4.82 -6.70
C ASP A 78 -12.74 5.15 -5.32
N ASP A 79 -13.63 5.43 -4.37
CA ASP A 79 -13.28 5.75 -2.97
C ASP A 79 -12.84 4.51 -2.14
N ARG A 80 -12.79 3.32 -2.75
CA ARG A 80 -12.43 2.10 -2.02
C ARG A 80 -10.93 2.06 -1.72
N HIS A 81 -10.57 1.46 -0.59
CA HIS A 81 -9.17 1.25 -0.21
C HIS A 81 -8.38 0.51 -1.32
N PRO A 82 -7.16 0.93 -1.70
CA PRO A 82 -6.38 0.34 -2.80
C PRO A 82 -6.19 -1.19 -2.71
N HIS A 83 -6.09 -1.75 -1.50
CA HIS A 83 -6.02 -3.21 -1.30
C HIS A 83 -7.30 -3.97 -1.71
N ARG A 84 -8.46 -3.32 -1.74
CA ARG A 84 -9.74 -3.92 -2.14
C ARG A 84 -9.95 -3.87 -3.65
N THR A 85 -9.38 -2.87 -4.31
CA THR A 85 -9.50 -2.64 -5.76
C THR A 85 -8.34 -3.27 -6.51
N HIS A 86 -7.12 -3.15 -5.96
CA HIS A 86 -5.86 -3.65 -6.53
C HIS A 86 -5.05 -4.38 -5.44
N PRO A 87 -5.37 -5.66 -5.15
CA PRO A 87 -4.73 -6.43 -4.08
C PRO A 87 -3.22 -6.63 -4.31
N ASP A 88 -2.78 -6.64 -5.56
CA ASP A 88 -1.37 -6.81 -5.93
C ASP A 88 -0.57 -5.48 -5.90
N SER A 89 -1.24 -4.35 -5.64
CA SER A 89 -0.58 -3.04 -5.57
C SER A 89 0.34 -2.94 -4.34
N ALA A 90 1.52 -2.33 -4.52
CA ALA A 90 2.41 -1.99 -3.40
C ALA A 90 1.68 -1.13 -2.36
N LEU A 91 0.97 -0.10 -2.83
CA LEU A 91 0.29 0.86 -1.98
C LEU A 91 -0.75 0.19 -1.06
N GLY A 92 -1.62 -0.64 -1.64
CA GLY A 92 -2.66 -1.34 -0.88
C GLY A 92 -2.07 -2.21 0.23
N ASN A 93 -1.00 -2.94 -0.07
CA ASN A 93 -0.35 -3.81 0.91
C ASN A 93 0.44 -3.04 1.98
N ILE A 94 1.15 -1.97 1.61
CA ILE A 94 1.87 -1.11 2.56
C ILE A 94 0.88 -0.46 3.54
N LEU A 95 -0.20 0.14 3.03
CA LEU A 95 -1.23 0.76 3.88
C LEU A 95 -1.84 -0.26 4.84
N LYS A 96 -2.13 -1.48 4.36
CA LYS A 96 -2.65 -2.56 5.21
C LYS A 96 -1.71 -2.91 6.37
N ILE A 97 -0.39 -2.91 6.15
CA ILE A 97 0.58 -3.22 7.22
C ILE A 97 0.62 -2.08 8.24
N ILE A 98 0.66 -0.83 7.77
CA ILE A 98 0.70 0.35 8.65
C ILE A 98 -0.58 0.44 9.50
N PHE A 99 -1.76 0.30 8.89
CA PHE A 99 -3.04 0.36 9.60
C PHE A 99 -3.27 -0.78 10.59
N LYS A 100 -2.53 -1.89 10.46
CA LYS A 100 -2.59 -3.01 11.41
C LYS A 100 -1.71 -2.81 12.63
N ASN A 101 -0.80 -1.83 12.61
CA ASN A 101 0.04 -1.54 13.75
C ASN A 101 -0.66 -0.50 14.65
N ASP A 102 -1.27 -1.00 15.71
CA ASP A 102 -2.03 -0.17 16.65
C ASP A 102 -1.13 0.80 17.43
N ASP A 103 0.09 0.40 17.81
CA ASP A 103 1.05 1.24 18.53
C ASP A 103 1.51 2.44 17.67
N PHE A 104 1.65 2.22 16.37
CA PHE A 104 1.99 3.27 15.42
C PHE A 104 0.81 4.19 15.07
N MET A 105 -0.40 3.64 14.94
CA MET A 105 -1.58 4.39 14.50
C MET A 105 -2.35 5.08 15.62
N THR A 106 -2.18 4.61 16.87
CA THR A 106 -2.88 5.17 18.01
C THR A 106 -2.03 6.23 18.69
N LYS A 107 -2.63 7.40 18.95
CA LYS A 107 -2.00 8.40 19.81
C LYS A 107 -2.07 7.90 21.25
N VAL A 108 -0.94 7.45 21.79
CA VAL A 108 -0.74 7.21 23.23
C VAL A 108 -0.50 8.54 23.95
#